data_AF-U9TD96-F1
#
_entry.id   AF-U9TD96-F1
#
_cell.length_a   1.000
_cell.length_b   1.000
_cell.length_c   1.000
_cell.angle_alpha   90.00
_cell.angle_beta   90.00
_cell.angle_gamma   90.00
#
_symmetry.space_group_name_H-M   'P 1'
#
loop_
_entity.id
_entity.type
_entity.pdbx_description
1 polymer ?
#
loop_
_entity_poly.entity_id
_entity_poly.type
_entity_poly.pdbx_seq_one_letter_code
_entity_poly.pdbx_strand_id
1 'polypeptide(L)'
;MLKVKIENKENGSKFHKDAHLDTKLSDFRKELEETDEINDKLSFSQKFDDDFAVEISRVNEDDFMLKDFMEEFTEGSNEIDMFLVTTTYWKFLNKLNQLDRGWMITSEGIERANKQALILHSAKIVEVNAVNAEKQVTVSYKYEKDMKRFYITDKNVPNFAGRSKKNGKSASPSKYTVKYTVYEKARFEIDKLKASVAFIEEVKNAIEDGKIEKFEKITEKYGQFIPTKIILGGLIENDEKQLKY
;
A
#
# COMPACT_ATOMS: atom_id res chain seq x y z
N MET A 1 -12.65 16.88 -33.23
CA MET A 1 -13.31 16.99 -31.92
C MET A 1 -13.81 15.62 -31.54
N LEU A 2 -13.56 15.23 -30.31
CA LEU A 2 -14.02 14.00 -29.70
C LEU A 2 -14.88 14.36 -28.48
N LYS A 3 -15.91 13.56 -28.23
CA LYS A 3 -16.79 13.72 -27.08
C LYS A 3 -16.25 12.89 -25.92
N VAL A 4 -15.75 13.54 -24.89
CA VAL A 4 -15.32 12.89 -23.65
C VAL A 4 -16.54 12.74 -22.74
N LYS A 5 -16.93 11.50 -22.42
CA LYS A 5 -17.95 11.20 -21.42
C LYS A 5 -17.27 11.09 -20.07
N ILE A 6 -17.75 11.87 -19.10
CA ILE A 6 -17.15 11.93 -17.77
C ILE A 6 -18.20 11.49 -16.76
N GLU A 7 -17.85 10.49 -15.94
CA GLU A 7 -18.68 10.02 -14.84
C GLU A 7 -17.95 10.21 -13.50
N ASN A 8 -18.59 10.91 -12.58
CA ASN A 8 -18.14 11.02 -11.20
C ASN A 8 -18.61 9.81 -10.40
N LYS A 9 -17.68 8.97 -9.95
CA LYS A 9 -17.98 7.73 -9.22
C LYS A 9 -18.44 7.96 -7.78
N GLU A 10 -18.28 9.15 -7.22
CA GLU A 10 -18.71 9.46 -5.85
C GLU A 10 -20.21 9.73 -5.75
N ASN A 11 -20.75 10.51 -6.71
CA ASN A 11 -22.15 10.94 -6.69
C ASN A 11 -22.96 10.44 -7.89
N GLY A 12 -22.32 9.76 -8.84
CA GLY A 12 -22.95 9.21 -10.05
C GLY A 12 -23.26 10.25 -11.14
N SER A 13 -22.83 11.52 -11.00
CA SER A 13 -23.09 12.55 -12.00
C SER A 13 -22.35 12.25 -13.30
N LYS A 14 -23.02 12.46 -14.44
CA LYS A 14 -22.43 12.25 -15.77
C LYS A 14 -22.57 13.50 -16.61
N PHE A 15 -21.52 13.84 -17.34
CA PHE A 15 -21.53 14.96 -18.28
C PHE A 15 -20.61 14.67 -19.48
N HIS A 16 -20.63 15.56 -20.46
CA HIS A 16 -19.84 15.41 -21.68
C HIS A 16 -19.12 16.71 -22.00
N LYS A 17 -17.89 16.59 -22.50
CA LYS A 17 -17.08 17.73 -22.93
C LYS A 17 -16.44 17.41 -24.28
N ASP A 18 -16.48 18.38 -25.19
CA ASP A 18 -15.79 18.25 -26.48
C ASP A 18 -14.32 18.66 -26.31
N ALA A 19 -13.40 17.81 -26.79
CA ALA A 19 -11.96 18.07 -26.71
C ALA A 19 -11.21 17.55 -27.95
N HIS A 20 -9.93 17.90 -28.06
CA HIS A 20 -9.02 17.34 -29.06
C HIS A 20 -8.26 16.14 -28.47
N LEU A 21 -7.99 15.13 -29.31
CA LEU A 21 -7.30 13.90 -28.90
C LEU A 21 -5.88 14.12 -28.37
N ASP A 22 -5.21 15.14 -28.92
CA ASP A 22 -3.86 15.54 -28.53
C ASP A 22 -3.84 16.59 -27.40
N THR A 23 -5.00 16.83 -26.75
CA THR A 23 -5.06 17.66 -25.54
C THR A 23 -4.45 16.88 -24.37
N LYS A 24 -3.55 17.53 -23.62
CA LYS A 24 -3.01 17.00 -22.37
C LYS A 24 -4.09 16.92 -21.31
N LEU A 25 -4.00 15.92 -20.44
CA LEU A 25 -4.97 15.75 -19.36
C LEU A 25 -5.00 16.94 -18.39
N SER A 26 -3.84 17.54 -18.14
CA SER A 26 -3.69 18.75 -17.32
C SER A 26 -4.35 20.00 -17.93
N ASP A 27 -4.32 20.14 -19.25
CA ASP A 27 -4.98 21.25 -19.94
C ASP A 27 -6.49 21.03 -20.01
N PHE A 28 -6.91 19.80 -20.30
CA PHE A 28 -8.32 19.41 -20.22
C PHE A 28 -8.90 19.65 -18.83
N ARG A 29 -8.12 19.41 -17.77
CA ARG A 29 -8.51 19.72 -16.40
C ARG A 29 -8.86 21.19 -16.20
N LYS A 30 -8.01 22.10 -16.69
CA LYS A 30 -8.22 23.55 -16.53
C LYS A 30 -9.56 23.96 -17.15
N GLU A 31 -9.88 23.43 -18.33
CA GLU A 31 -11.17 23.68 -19.00
C GLU A 31 -12.39 23.19 -18.21
N LEU A 32 -12.23 22.15 -17.38
CA LEU A 32 -13.28 21.64 -16.49
C LEU A 32 -13.36 22.43 -15.17
N GLU A 33 -12.22 22.94 -14.68
CA GLU A 33 -12.16 23.79 -13.48
C GLU A 33 -12.78 25.17 -13.77
N GLU A 34 -12.63 25.71 -14.98
CA GLU A 34 -13.27 26.96 -15.41
C GLU A 34 -14.81 26.90 -15.42
N THR A 35 -15.37 25.71 -15.60
CA THR A 35 -16.82 25.46 -15.64
C THR A 35 -17.35 24.87 -14.34
N ASP A 36 -16.54 24.82 -13.27
CA ASP A 36 -16.86 24.19 -11.98
C ASP A 36 -17.32 22.71 -12.11
N GLU A 37 -16.92 22.02 -13.19
CA GLU A 37 -17.27 20.61 -13.43
C GLU A 37 -16.38 19.65 -12.61
N ILE A 38 -15.21 20.12 -12.17
CA ILE A 38 -14.25 19.38 -11.34
C ILE A 38 -13.59 20.31 -10.31
N ASN A 39 -13.08 19.75 -9.21
CA ASN A 39 -12.33 20.49 -8.17
C ASN A 39 -11.06 19.75 -7.71
N ASP A 40 -10.40 20.28 -6.68
CA ASP A 40 -9.18 19.78 -6.04
C ASP A 40 -9.29 18.39 -5.39
N LYS A 41 -10.51 17.93 -5.09
CA LYS A 41 -10.76 16.65 -4.41
C LYS A 41 -10.99 15.47 -5.35
N LEU A 42 -11.22 15.76 -6.63
CA LEU A 42 -11.45 14.75 -7.66
C LEU A 42 -10.17 14.56 -8.46
N SER A 43 -9.95 13.35 -8.94
CA SER A 43 -8.86 13.02 -9.83
C SER A 43 -9.39 12.21 -10.99
N PHE A 44 -8.78 12.36 -12.16
CA PHE A 44 -9.04 11.44 -13.26
C PHE A 44 -8.59 10.04 -12.85
N SER A 45 -9.15 9.04 -13.51
CA SER A 45 -8.71 7.66 -13.32
C SER A 45 -8.67 6.91 -14.63
N GLN A 46 -7.72 5.99 -14.70
CA GLN A 46 -7.58 5.04 -15.79
C GLN A 46 -8.11 3.69 -15.34
N LYS A 47 -8.91 3.05 -16.20
CA LYS A 47 -9.36 1.68 -15.97
C LYS A 47 -8.14 0.76 -15.90
N PHE A 48 -8.05 -0.05 -14.85
CA PHE A 48 -6.94 -0.98 -14.63
C PHE A 48 -7.41 -2.44 -14.76
N ASP A 49 -8.58 -2.76 -14.21
CA ASP A 49 -9.30 -4.01 -14.42
C ASP A 49 -10.83 -3.74 -14.44
N ASP A 50 -11.65 -4.79 -14.66
CA ASP A 50 -13.11 -4.66 -14.76
C ASP A 50 -13.76 -4.04 -13.51
N ASP A 51 -13.12 -4.18 -12.35
CA ASP A 51 -13.64 -3.76 -11.04
C ASP A 51 -12.89 -2.55 -10.46
N PHE A 52 -11.84 -2.06 -11.11
CA PHE A 52 -10.90 -1.11 -10.52
C PHE A 52 -10.36 -0.09 -11.51
N ALA A 53 -10.52 1.19 -11.16
CA ALA A 53 -9.86 2.31 -11.80
C ALA A 53 -8.74 2.85 -10.89
N VAL A 54 -7.60 3.14 -11.49
CA VAL A 54 -6.44 3.74 -10.81
C VAL A 54 -6.48 5.24 -11.05
N GLU A 55 -6.42 5.98 -9.95
CA GLU A 55 -6.29 7.43 -9.96
C GLU A 55 -5.03 7.90 -10.70
N ILE A 56 -5.15 9.02 -11.40
CA ILE A 56 -4.03 9.78 -11.98
C ILE A 56 -3.82 11.02 -11.13
N SER A 57 -2.58 11.18 -10.66
CA SER A 57 -2.18 12.23 -9.75
C SER A 57 -2.09 13.51 -10.55
N ARG A 58 -2.54 14.63 -9.96
CA ARG A 58 -2.45 15.95 -10.57
C ARG A 58 -1.04 16.27 -11.10
N VAL A 59 0.00 15.83 -10.39
CA VAL A 59 1.40 16.06 -10.78
C VAL A 59 1.78 15.30 -12.07
N ASN A 60 1.12 14.17 -12.33
CA ASN A 60 1.42 13.32 -13.48
C ASN A 60 0.47 13.57 -14.66
N GLU A 61 -0.55 14.43 -14.54
CA GLU A 61 -1.51 14.68 -15.63
C GLU A 61 -0.84 15.21 -16.90
N ASP A 62 0.29 15.91 -16.77
CA ASP A 62 1.09 16.40 -17.91
C ASP A 62 1.74 15.28 -18.75
N ASP A 63 1.82 14.07 -18.19
CA ASP A 63 2.37 12.88 -18.84
C ASP A 63 1.33 12.13 -19.69
N PHE A 64 0.04 12.49 -19.58
CA PHE A 64 -1.06 11.83 -20.28
C PHE A 64 -1.74 12.75 -21.31
N MET A 65 -2.07 12.16 -22.46
CA MET A 65 -2.93 12.75 -23.48
C MET A 65 -4.30 12.09 -23.44
N LEU A 66 -5.35 12.80 -23.88
CA LEU A 66 -6.70 12.22 -23.93
C LEU A 66 -6.75 10.93 -24.76
N LYS A 67 -6.01 10.87 -25.88
CA LYS A 67 -5.91 9.65 -26.69
C LYS A 67 -5.42 8.40 -25.95
N ASP A 68 -4.71 8.54 -24.83
CA ASP A 68 -4.21 7.42 -24.03
C ASP A 68 -5.32 6.69 -23.26
N PHE A 69 -6.53 7.27 -23.23
CA PHE A 69 -7.73 6.71 -22.62
C PHE A 69 -8.69 6.09 -23.63
N MET A 70 -8.33 6.09 -24.92
CA MET A 70 -9.10 5.34 -25.91
C MET A 70 -8.85 3.84 -25.69
N GLU A 71 -9.91 3.08 -25.43
CA GLU A 71 -9.82 1.62 -25.51
C GLU A 71 -9.49 1.22 -26.97
N GLU A 72 -8.59 0.25 -27.15
CA GLU A 72 -8.23 -0.26 -28.48
C GLU A 72 -9.47 -0.87 -29.17
N PHE A 73 -10.08 -0.08 -30.05
CA PHE A 73 -11.03 -0.40 -31.12
C PHE A 73 -12.52 -0.64 -30.81
N THR A 74 -13.33 0.32 -31.25
CA THR A 74 -14.44 0.06 -32.18
C THR A 74 -14.32 1.05 -33.34
N GLU A 75 -14.31 0.56 -34.59
CA GLU A 75 -14.38 1.43 -35.76
C GLU A 75 -15.64 2.32 -35.65
N GLY A 76 -15.43 3.63 -35.46
CA GLY A 76 -16.49 4.65 -35.53
C GLY A 76 -16.91 5.30 -34.21
N SER A 77 -16.37 4.94 -33.05
CA SER A 77 -16.65 5.66 -31.80
C SER A 77 -15.59 6.75 -31.54
N ASN A 78 -15.95 8.02 -31.83
CA ASN A 78 -15.17 9.18 -31.39
C ASN A 78 -15.54 9.57 -29.95
N GLU A 79 -15.54 8.60 -29.03
CA GLU A 79 -15.93 8.81 -27.63
C GLU A 79 -14.88 8.23 -26.68
N ILE A 80 -14.55 8.97 -25.62
CA ILE A 80 -13.69 8.51 -24.53
C ILE A 80 -14.54 8.44 -23.28
N ASP A 81 -14.51 7.31 -22.57
CA ASP A 81 -15.08 7.18 -21.23
C ASP A 81 -14.02 7.46 -20.18
N MET A 82 -14.26 8.47 -19.35
CA MET A 82 -13.35 8.90 -18.30
C MET A 82 -14.07 8.96 -16.96
N PHE A 83 -13.38 8.54 -15.90
CA PHE A 83 -13.97 8.47 -14.56
C PHE A 83 -13.27 9.46 -13.62
N LEU A 84 -14.07 10.20 -12.86
CA LEU A 84 -13.60 11.01 -11.74
C LEU A 84 -13.79 10.23 -10.44
N VAL A 85 -12.70 10.09 -9.70
CA VAL A 85 -12.67 9.40 -8.40
C VAL A 85 -12.12 10.33 -7.34
N THR A 86 -12.49 10.14 -6.07
CA THR A 86 -11.70 10.75 -5.00
C THR A 86 -10.35 10.07 -4.87
N THR A 87 -9.38 10.82 -4.36
CA THR A 87 -8.02 10.32 -4.23
C THR A 87 -7.97 9.07 -3.36
N THR A 88 -7.65 7.92 -3.97
CA THR A 88 -7.71 6.60 -3.33
C THR A 88 -6.53 5.70 -3.68
N TYR A 89 -5.38 6.27 -4.07
CA TYR A 89 -4.12 5.54 -4.24
C TYR A 89 -3.82 4.52 -3.16
N TRP A 90 -4.20 4.81 -1.91
CA TRP A 90 -3.97 3.88 -0.82
C TRP A 90 -4.79 2.58 -0.96
N LYS A 91 -5.99 2.61 -1.55
CA LYS A 91 -6.82 1.43 -1.83
C LYS A 91 -6.12 0.53 -2.83
N PHE A 92 -5.56 1.11 -3.89
CA PHE A 92 -4.75 0.39 -4.89
C PHE A 92 -3.53 -0.28 -4.24
N LEU A 93 -2.74 0.49 -3.48
CA LEU A 93 -1.56 -0.04 -2.80
C LEU A 93 -1.93 -1.14 -1.79
N ASN A 94 -3.06 -1.02 -1.09
CA ASN A 94 -3.56 -2.05 -0.20
C ASN A 94 -4.03 -3.30 -0.97
N LYS A 95 -4.73 -3.17 -2.11
CA LYS A 95 -5.13 -4.31 -2.97
C LYS A 95 -3.89 -5.07 -3.45
N LEU A 96 -2.89 -4.34 -3.96
CA LEU A 96 -1.66 -4.92 -4.50
C LEU A 96 -0.78 -5.57 -3.43
N ASN A 97 -0.59 -4.89 -2.29
CA ASN A 97 0.38 -5.29 -1.27
C ASN A 97 -0.23 -5.87 0.00
N GLN A 98 -1.56 -5.98 0.08
CA GLN A 98 -2.29 -6.54 1.23
C GLN A 98 -1.82 -5.92 2.57
N LEU A 99 -1.74 -4.58 2.60
CA LEU A 99 -1.14 -3.80 3.69
C LEU A 99 -1.95 -3.85 4.99
N ASP A 100 -3.21 -4.26 4.90
CA ASP A 100 -4.14 -4.47 6.00
C ASP A 100 -4.06 -5.86 6.64
N ARG A 101 -3.20 -6.75 6.11
CA ARG A 101 -2.95 -8.05 6.71
C ARG A 101 -1.89 -7.94 7.80
N GLY A 102 -2.02 -8.80 8.82
CA GLY A 102 -1.00 -8.93 9.84
C GLY A 102 0.26 -9.60 9.30
N TRP A 103 1.36 -9.39 9.98
CA TRP A 103 2.70 -9.84 9.66
C TRP A 103 3.22 -10.70 10.81
N MET A 104 4.09 -11.65 10.48
CA MET A 104 4.68 -12.58 11.44
C MET A 104 6.19 -12.63 11.22
N ILE A 105 6.95 -12.77 12.32
CA ILE A 105 8.37 -13.10 12.22
C ILE A 105 8.53 -14.59 12.50
N THR A 106 9.12 -15.29 11.54
CA THR A 106 9.43 -16.72 11.58
C THR A 106 10.94 -16.92 11.55
N SER A 107 11.38 -18.18 11.65
CA SER A 107 12.78 -18.54 11.40
C SER A 107 13.20 -18.32 9.94
N GLU A 108 12.23 -18.22 9.03
CA GLU A 108 12.45 -18.05 7.60
C GLU A 108 12.43 -16.57 7.17
N GLY A 109 11.92 -15.67 8.02
CA GLY A 109 11.97 -14.24 7.81
C GLY A 109 10.71 -13.52 8.29
N ILE A 110 10.30 -12.51 7.54
CA ILE A 110 9.05 -11.76 7.77
C ILE A 110 8.02 -12.20 6.74
N GLU A 111 6.88 -12.69 7.22
CA GLU A 111 5.82 -13.24 6.39
C GLU A 111 4.49 -12.51 6.62
N ARG A 112 3.63 -12.48 5.60
CA ARG A 112 2.26 -11.96 5.73
C ARG A 112 1.31 -13.07 6.15
N ALA A 113 0.33 -12.73 6.98
CA ALA A 113 -0.72 -13.64 7.39
C ALA A 113 -1.67 -13.96 6.22
N ASN A 114 -2.18 -15.18 6.22
CA ASN A 114 -3.12 -15.64 5.21
C ASN A 114 -4.55 -15.13 5.45
N LYS A 115 -4.88 -14.78 6.70
CA LYS A 115 -6.20 -14.25 7.07
C LYS A 115 -6.11 -12.80 7.53
N GLN A 116 -7.16 -12.07 7.20
CA GLN A 116 -7.27 -10.64 7.49
C GLN A 116 -7.95 -10.43 8.85
N ALA A 117 -7.19 -9.96 9.84
CA ALA A 117 -7.74 -9.57 11.14
C ALA A 117 -8.34 -8.16 11.10
N LEU A 118 -7.75 -7.28 10.29
CA LEU A 118 -8.07 -5.86 10.25
C LEU A 118 -8.38 -5.45 8.82
N ILE A 119 -9.40 -4.62 8.65
CA ILE A 119 -9.83 -4.04 7.38
C ILE A 119 -9.38 -2.59 7.37
N LEU A 120 -8.59 -2.21 6.37
CA LEU A 120 -8.15 -0.83 6.20
C LEU A 120 -9.30 0.03 5.69
N HIS A 121 -9.64 1.05 6.48
CA HIS A 121 -10.75 1.95 6.18
C HIS A 121 -10.25 3.29 5.62
N SER A 122 -9.11 3.77 6.09
CA SER A 122 -8.46 4.97 5.54
C SER A 122 -6.95 4.91 5.76
N ALA A 123 -6.23 5.45 4.79
CA ALA A 123 -4.80 5.69 4.85
C ALA A 123 -4.46 6.98 4.09
N LYS A 124 -3.27 7.50 4.37
CA LYS A 124 -2.69 8.66 3.71
C LYS A 124 -1.39 8.24 3.04
N ILE A 125 -1.12 8.86 1.90
CA ILE A 125 0.20 8.78 1.27
C ILE A 125 0.83 10.15 1.44
N VAL A 126 2.03 10.18 2.02
CA VAL A 126 2.80 11.40 2.24
C VAL A 126 4.05 11.30 1.38
N GLU A 127 4.14 12.13 0.35
CA GLU A 127 5.35 12.25 -0.46
C GLU A 127 6.47 12.89 0.35
N VAL A 128 7.70 12.43 0.14
CA VAL A 128 8.88 12.94 0.81
C VAL A 128 9.75 13.69 -0.18
N ASN A 129 9.96 14.99 0.09
CA ASN A 129 10.80 15.85 -0.74
C ASN A 129 12.24 15.33 -0.79
N ALA A 130 12.88 15.49 -1.96
CA ALA A 130 14.19 14.94 -2.29
C ALA A 130 15.30 15.27 -1.27
N VAL A 131 15.24 16.43 -0.61
CA VAL A 131 16.22 16.86 0.41
C VAL A 131 16.27 15.92 1.62
N ASN A 132 15.19 15.18 1.90
CA ASN A 132 15.07 14.27 3.05
C ASN A 132 14.90 12.79 2.66
N ALA A 133 15.12 12.46 1.38
CA ALA A 133 14.81 11.14 0.85
C ALA A 133 15.83 10.08 1.27
N GLU A 134 17.11 10.42 1.43
CA GLU A 134 18.15 9.46 1.80
C GLU A 134 18.37 9.40 3.32
N LYS A 135 18.27 8.20 3.90
CA LYS A 135 18.52 7.95 5.31
C LYS A 135 19.30 6.66 5.49
N GLN A 136 20.40 6.71 6.22
CA GLN A 136 21.07 5.49 6.69
C GLN A 136 20.36 4.95 7.93
N VAL A 137 20.01 3.66 7.87
CA VAL A 137 19.36 2.94 8.96
C VAL A 137 20.18 1.70 9.28
N THR A 138 20.55 1.54 10.54
CA THR A 138 21.16 0.29 11.04
C THR A 138 20.07 -0.57 11.65
N VAL A 139 19.96 -1.81 11.21
CA VAL A 139 19.00 -2.77 11.76
C VAL A 139 19.72 -4.01 12.25
N SER A 140 19.44 -4.38 13.50
CA SER A 140 20.00 -5.58 14.11
C SER A 140 18.92 -6.65 14.19
N TYR A 141 19.18 -7.79 13.57
CA TYR A 141 18.34 -8.98 13.59
C TYR A 141 19.00 -10.11 14.37
N LYS A 142 18.18 -11.06 14.81
CA LYS A 142 18.64 -12.27 15.50
C LYS A 142 18.70 -13.50 14.59
N TYR A 143 18.35 -13.37 13.31
CA TYR A 143 18.17 -14.50 12.40
C TYR A 143 18.91 -14.25 11.09
N GLU A 144 19.53 -15.31 10.57
CA GLU A 144 20.56 -15.30 9.52
C GLU A 144 20.00 -15.21 8.08
N LYS A 145 18.67 -15.35 7.88
CA LYS A 145 18.11 -15.50 6.52
C LYS A 145 17.20 -14.37 6.03
N ASP A 146 17.60 -13.85 4.88
CA ASP A 146 16.82 -13.23 3.80
C ASP A 146 15.74 -12.21 4.17
N MET A 147 16.07 -11.19 4.98
CA MET A 147 15.27 -9.95 5.03
C MET A 147 15.56 -9.01 3.84
N LYS A 148 15.64 -9.55 2.63
CA LYS A 148 16.10 -8.79 1.45
C LYS A 148 15.11 -7.72 0.95
N ARG A 149 13.87 -7.72 1.44
CA ARG A 149 12.80 -6.83 0.91
C ARG A 149 12.18 -5.89 1.93
N PHE A 150 12.33 -6.14 3.22
CA PHE A 150 11.67 -5.38 4.29
C PHE A 150 12.56 -5.27 5.50
N TYR A 151 12.53 -4.11 6.16
CA TYR A 151 13.14 -3.91 7.46
C TYR A 151 12.12 -3.32 8.43
N ILE A 152 12.27 -3.63 9.72
CA ILE A 152 11.40 -3.13 10.77
C ILE A 152 12.20 -2.19 11.67
N THR A 153 11.77 -0.95 11.77
CA THR A 153 12.43 0.08 12.59
C THR A 153 11.99 0.07 14.04
N ASP A 154 10.81 -0.49 14.33
CA ASP A 154 10.29 -0.58 15.69
C ASP A 154 11.10 -1.60 16.50
N LYS A 155 11.79 -1.11 17.53
CA LYS A 155 12.66 -1.90 18.41
C LYS A 155 11.92 -2.97 19.21
N ASN A 156 10.59 -2.86 19.34
CA ASN A 156 9.77 -3.81 20.09
C ASN A 156 9.34 -5.02 19.24
N VAL A 157 9.22 -4.85 17.93
CA VAL A 157 8.71 -5.90 17.03
C VAL A 157 9.65 -7.12 16.92
N PRO A 158 10.99 -6.97 16.94
CA PRO A 158 11.90 -8.12 17.01
C PRO A 158 11.68 -9.05 18.22
N ASN A 159 10.96 -8.63 19.26
CA ASN A 159 10.61 -9.50 20.39
C ASN A 159 9.60 -10.61 20.01
N PHE A 160 8.88 -10.47 18.89
CA PHE A 160 7.95 -11.51 18.41
C PHE A 160 8.67 -12.71 17.76
N ALA A 161 9.87 -12.50 17.23
CA ALA A 161 10.65 -13.52 16.53
C ALA A 161 11.04 -14.71 17.43
N GLY A 162 11.08 -14.52 18.75
CA GLY A 162 11.41 -15.55 19.73
C GLY A 162 10.21 -16.40 20.22
N ARG A 163 8.98 -16.04 19.84
CA ARG A 163 7.76 -16.78 20.27
C ARG A 163 7.36 -17.90 19.32
N SER A 164 7.78 -17.85 18.06
CA SER A 164 7.57 -18.92 17.06
C SER A 164 8.54 -20.10 17.29
N LYS A 165 8.52 -20.72 18.48
CA LYS A 165 9.27 -21.97 18.73
C LYS A 165 8.42 -23.18 18.32
N LYS A 166 8.51 -23.57 17.05
CA LYS A 166 8.30 -24.99 16.73
C LYS A 166 9.64 -25.71 16.95
N ASN A 167 9.64 -26.63 17.92
CA ASN A 167 10.69 -27.62 18.17
C ASN A 167 11.97 -27.15 18.89
N GLY A 168 11.88 -26.91 20.20
CA GLY A 168 12.81 -27.41 21.24
C GLY A 168 14.33 -27.16 21.17
N LYS A 169 14.91 -26.60 20.11
CA LYS A 169 16.34 -26.32 20.01
C LYS A 169 16.55 -24.81 20.05
N SER A 170 17.06 -24.32 21.17
CA SER A 170 17.59 -22.97 21.27
C SER A 170 18.94 -22.94 20.53
N ALA A 171 18.90 -22.78 19.20
CA ALA A 171 20.05 -22.20 18.54
C ALA A 171 20.22 -20.80 19.12
N SER A 172 21.38 -20.52 19.74
CA SER A 172 21.74 -19.17 20.16
C SER A 172 21.67 -18.29 18.91
N PRO A 173 20.72 -17.34 18.83
CA PRO A 173 20.59 -16.53 17.63
C PRO A 173 21.83 -15.65 17.53
N SER A 174 22.67 -15.87 16.51
CA SER A 174 23.72 -14.92 16.15
C SER A 174 23.05 -13.58 15.84
N LYS A 175 23.54 -12.50 16.47
CA LYS A 175 23.04 -11.15 16.17
C LYS A 175 23.67 -10.70 14.86
N TYR A 176 22.87 -10.64 13.80
CA TYR A 176 23.26 -10.05 12.52
C TYR A 176 22.93 -8.57 12.57
N THR A 177 23.91 -7.71 12.35
CA THR A 177 23.66 -6.29 12.16
C THR A 177 23.92 -5.96 10.71
N VAL A 178 22.91 -5.40 10.05
CA VAL A 178 22.99 -4.98 8.66
C VAL A 178 22.74 -3.48 8.61
N LYS A 179 23.54 -2.78 7.81
CA LYS A 179 23.34 -1.36 7.53
C LYS A 179 22.65 -1.24 6.19
N TYR A 180 21.61 -0.41 6.15
CA TYR A 180 20.89 -0.10 4.93
C TYR A 180 20.96 1.40 4.65
N THR A 181 21.08 1.75 3.38
CA THR A 181 20.68 3.06 2.88
C THR A 181 19.25 2.97 2.37
N VAL A 182 18.37 3.77 2.95
CA VAL A 182 16.95 3.84 2.62
C VAL A 182 16.71 5.12 1.83
N TYR A 183 16.09 4.99 0.65
CA TYR A 183 15.63 6.10 -0.17
C TYR A 183 14.12 6.20 -0.05
N GLU A 184 13.67 6.94 0.95
CA GLU A 184 12.26 7.22 1.22
C GLU A 184 11.69 8.16 0.15
N LYS A 185 10.80 7.64 -0.70
CA LYS A 185 10.06 8.44 -1.69
C LYS A 185 8.69 8.87 -1.17
N ALA A 186 8.02 7.99 -0.45
CA ALA A 186 6.74 8.27 0.17
C ALA A 186 6.51 7.41 1.42
N ARG A 187 5.55 7.81 2.25
CA ARG A 187 5.04 7.02 3.38
C ARG A 187 3.59 6.68 3.14
N PHE A 188 3.26 5.43 3.34
CA PHE A 188 1.89 4.99 3.52
C PHE A 188 1.60 4.96 5.03
N GLU A 189 0.70 5.82 5.48
CA GLU A 189 0.30 5.92 6.88
C GLU A 189 -1.15 5.47 7.04
N ILE A 190 -1.35 4.40 7.78
CA ILE A 190 -2.68 3.91 8.14
C ILE A 190 -3.30 4.86 9.15
N ASP A 191 -4.48 5.38 8.81
CA ASP A 191 -5.26 6.26 9.68
C ASP A 191 -6.29 5.45 10.47
N LYS A 192 -7.04 4.56 9.80
CA LYS A 192 -8.09 3.76 10.45
C LYS A 192 -8.09 2.31 10.01
N LEU A 193 -8.08 1.42 10.99
CA LEU A 193 -8.29 -0.03 10.85
C LEU A 193 -9.52 -0.44 11.64
N LYS A 194 -10.28 -1.40 11.11
CA LYS A 194 -11.41 -2.01 11.80
C LYS A 194 -11.21 -3.52 11.86
N ALA A 195 -11.39 -4.11 13.03
CA ALA A 195 -11.33 -5.56 13.17
C ALA A 195 -12.43 -6.25 12.34
N SER A 196 -12.06 -7.36 11.70
CA SER A 196 -13.01 -8.21 10.99
C SER A 196 -13.90 -8.96 11.99
N VAL A 197 -15.14 -9.24 11.61
CA VAL A 197 -16.11 -9.94 12.47
C VAL A 197 -15.54 -11.30 12.91
N ALA A 198 -14.96 -12.05 11.97
CA ALA A 198 -14.33 -13.34 12.24
C ALA A 198 -13.19 -13.25 13.27
N PHE A 199 -12.34 -12.22 13.17
CA PHE A 199 -11.26 -12.03 14.14
C PHE A 199 -11.82 -11.70 15.54
N ILE A 200 -12.83 -10.83 15.63
CA ILE A 200 -13.48 -10.49 16.90
C ILE A 200 -14.08 -11.73 17.56
N GLU A 201 -14.78 -12.58 16.79
CA GLU A 201 -15.39 -13.81 17.30
C GLU A 201 -14.34 -14.80 17.81
N GLU A 202 -13.25 -15.02 17.07
CA GLU A 202 -12.17 -15.91 17.50
C GLU A 202 -11.48 -15.42 18.77
N VAL A 203 -11.25 -14.10 18.90
CA VAL A 203 -10.70 -13.50 20.12
C VAL A 203 -11.67 -13.66 21.29
N LYS A 204 -12.96 -13.42 21.11
CA LYS A 204 -13.97 -13.61 22.16
C LYS A 204 -14.00 -15.05 22.66
N ASN A 205 -14.02 -16.01 21.75
CA ASN A 205 -13.97 -17.44 22.08
C ASN A 205 -12.70 -17.76 22.88
N ALA A 206 -11.52 -17.28 22.44
CA ALA A 206 -10.27 -17.51 23.15
C ALA A 206 -10.26 -16.92 24.58
N ILE A 207 -10.90 -15.75 24.78
CA ILE A 207 -11.06 -15.14 26.11
C ILE A 207 -11.96 -15.99 27.00
N GLU A 208 -13.11 -16.44 26.50
CA GLU A 208 -14.07 -17.27 27.24
C GLU A 208 -13.47 -18.61 27.68
N ASP A 209 -12.65 -19.21 26.83
CA ASP A 209 -11.95 -20.46 27.13
C ASP A 209 -10.76 -20.31 28.08
N GLY A 210 -10.14 -19.12 28.15
CA GLY A 210 -8.99 -18.84 29.01
C GLY A 210 -7.69 -19.58 28.65
N LYS A 211 -7.63 -20.25 27.49
CA LYS A 211 -6.49 -21.08 27.07
C LYS A 211 -5.50 -20.30 26.21
N ILE A 212 -4.25 -20.24 26.64
CA ILE A 212 -3.17 -19.51 25.95
C ILE A 212 -2.96 -20.05 24.53
N GLU A 213 -3.10 -21.36 24.32
CA GLU A 213 -2.91 -22.01 23.02
C GLU A 213 -3.90 -21.50 21.95
N LYS A 214 -5.07 -20.97 22.37
CA LYS A 214 -6.03 -20.36 21.43
C LYS A 214 -5.53 -19.01 20.91
N PHE A 215 -4.89 -18.21 21.76
CA PHE A 215 -4.27 -16.95 21.33
C PHE A 215 -3.07 -17.18 20.42
N GLU A 216 -2.27 -18.22 20.68
CA GLU A 216 -1.18 -18.61 19.79
C GLU A 216 -1.71 -18.93 18.39
N LYS A 217 -2.75 -19.76 18.29
CA LYS A 217 -3.42 -20.07 17.01
C LYS A 217 -3.98 -18.83 16.30
N ILE A 218 -4.53 -17.87 17.05
CA ILE A 218 -4.99 -16.59 16.48
C ILE A 218 -3.80 -15.85 15.84
N THR A 219 -2.67 -15.75 16.55
CA THR A 219 -1.48 -15.07 16.00
C THR A 219 -0.86 -15.81 14.81
N GLU A 220 -0.90 -17.14 14.80
CA GLU A 220 -0.49 -17.95 13.64
C GLU A 220 -1.36 -17.68 12.42
N LYS A 221 -2.67 -17.49 12.63
CA LYS A 221 -3.66 -17.31 11.55
C LYS A 221 -3.69 -15.89 10.99
N TYR A 222 -3.62 -14.89 11.86
CA TYR A 222 -3.87 -13.49 11.53
C TYR A 222 -2.62 -12.60 11.56
N GLY A 223 -1.50 -13.12 12.05
CA GLY A 223 -0.26 -12.38 12.25
C GLY A 223 -0.09 -11.88 13.67
N GLN A 224 1.12 -11.43 13.98
CA GLN A 224 1.56 -10.95 15.30
C GLN A 224 1.49 -9.42 15.42
N PHE A 225 1.68 -8.71 14.32
CA PHE A 225 1.63 -7.25 14.26
C PHE A 225 1.10 -6.77 12.92
N ILE A 226 0.77 -5.49 12.79
CA ILE A 226 0.43 -4.85 11.51
C ILE A 226 1.28 -3.58 11.35
N PRO A 227 1.96 -3.37 10.21
CA PRO A 227 2.68 -2.13 9.99
C PRO A 227 1.68 -0.98 9.76
N THR A 228 1.67 0.01 10.67
CA THR A 228 0.80 1.20 10.55
C THR A 228 1.46 2.33 9.78
N LYS A 229 2.78 2.27 9.59
CA LYS A 229 3.56 3.18 8.75
C LYS A 229 4.52 2.37 7.89
N ILE A 230 4.43 2.56 6.58
CA ILE A 230 5.23 1.83 5.60
C ILE A 230 5.98 2.84 4.75
N ILE A 231 7.29 2.65 4.64
CA ILE A 231 8.14 3.47 3.79
C ILE A 231 8.13 2.84 2.39
N LEU A 232 7.80 3.66 1.39
CA LEU A 232 7.84 3.29 -0.03
C LEU A 232 9.05 3.96 -0.66
N GLY A 233 9.89 3.16 -1.33
CA GLY A 233 11.16 3.66 -1.82
C GLY A 233 12.17 2.58 -2.19
N GLY A 234 13.44 2.97 -2.20
CA GLY A 234 14.57 2.09 -2.46
C GLY A 234 15.26 1.64 -1.17
N LEU A 235 15.78 0.42 -1.17
CA LEU A 235 16.59 -0.13 -0.09
C LEU A 235 17.90 -0.67 -0.68
N ILE A 236 19.03 -0.20 -0.18
CA ILE A 236 20.36 -0.70 -0.55
C ILE A 236 21.03 -1.23 0.70
N GLU A 237 21.47 -2.49 0.65
CA GLU A 237 22.29 -3.10 1.69
C GLU A 237 23.73 -2.60 1.57
N ASN A 238 24.27 -2.09 2.67
CA ASN A 238 25.67 -1.67 2.74
C ASN A 238 26.46 -2.81 3.38
N ASP A 239 27.42 -3.38 2.64
CA ASP A 239 28.28 -4.45 3.14
C ASP A 239 29.10 -3.99 4.35
N GLU A 240 28.72 -4.42 5.55
CA GLU A 240 29.62 -4.44 6.71
C GLU A 240 29.79 -5.85 7.25
N LYS A 241 31.04 -6.31 7.20
CA LYS A 241 31.53 -7.60 7.68
C LYS A 241 31.15 -7.82 9.15
N GLN A 242 30.79 -9.06 9.44
CA GLN A 242 30.55 -9.62 10.78
C GLN A 242 31.45 -9.01 11.87
N LEU A 243 30.87 -8.33 12.85
CA LEU A 243 31.51 -8.15 14.16
C LEU A 243 31.40 -9.49 14.91
N LYS A 244 32.46 -10.30 14.81
CA LYS A 244 32.67 -11.43 15.71
C LYS A 244 32.95 -10.88 17.11
N TYR A 245 32.05 -11.12 18.05
CA TYR A 245 32.34 -11.06 19.49
C TYR A 245 32.16 -12.47 20.06
#